data_AF-H3NCG0-F1
#
_entry.id   AF-H3NCG0-F1
#
_cell.length_a   1.000
_cell.length_b   1.000
_cell.length_c   1.000
_cell.angle_alpha   90.00
_cell.angle_beta   90.00
_cell.angle_gamma   90.00
#
_symmetry.space_group_name_H-M   'P 1'
#
loop_
_entity.id
_entity.type
_entity.pdbx_description
1 polymer ?
#
loop_
_entity_poly.entity_id
_entity_poly.type
_entity_poly.pdbx_seq_one_letter_code
_entity_poly.pdbx_strand_id
1 'polypeptide(L)'
;MGFAVDDIETHAEEISDKVDISIDVGHNYSNRSSFDVGVEENYRVVDTSSSNEVNLDVLLEGINGISAELDGENVFSIYDSVNGYNSSLSLMLTYIDDNTGEVKQAQVHEPFIENQKISYTIDTSDVNGDLTIATARSVNSFSYYFQSSKWISRSGVISLSLSPKQSWVRTVVHGDNPNASASLKNDSWQTVLNNYSGHSNWRNTSSMRSQYMCHVHWAGYWKTPWNLEPHRTGTAIASNSCNP
;
A
#
# COMPACT_ATOMS: atom_id res chain seq x y z
N MET A 1 28.18 -17.42 45.24
CA MET A 1 27.02 -16.57 45.60
C MET A 1 27.20 -15.26 44.85
N GLY A 2 26.22 -14.89 44.03
CA GLY A 2 26.15 -13.60 43.34
C GLY A 2 26.71 -13.59 41.92
N PHE A 3 25.95 -14.11 40.95
CA PHE A 3 26.06 -13.66 39.56
C PHE A 3 25.18 -12.41 39.40
N ALA A 4 25.77 -11.37 38.82
CA ALA A 4 25.07 -10.15 38.45
C ALA A 4 24.00 -10.46 37.38
N VAL A 5 22.84 -9.84 37.54
CA VAL A 5 21.77 -9.84 36.55
C VAL A 5 22.06 -8.66 35.63
N ASP A 6 22.67 -8.93 34.48
CA ASP A 6 22.65 -8.02 33.34
C ASP A 6 21.30 -8.25 32.62
N ASP A 7 20.33 -7.38 32.89
CA ASP A 7 19.03 -7.41 32.20
C ASP A 7 19.14 -6.69 30.85
N ILE A 8 19.33 -7.52 29.81
CA ILE A 8 18.63 -7.49 28.51
C ILE A 8 18.53 -6.12 27.84
N GLU A 9 19.57 -5.76 27.07
CA GLU A 9 19.38 -4.92 25.87
C GLU A 9 18.58 -5.74 24.85
N THR A 10 17.29 -5.43 24.69
CA THR A 10 16.51 -5.89 23.53
C THR A 10 17.02 -5.17 22.30
N HIS A 11 18.01 -5.76 21.64
CA HIS A 11 18.28 -5.50 20.24
C HIS A 11 17.07 -5.99 19.44
N ALA A 12 16.20 -5.07 19.04
CA ALA A 12 15.35 -5.31 17.88
C ALA A 12 16.30 -5.39 16.68
N GLU A 13 16.60 -6.60 16.22
CA GLU A 13 17.21 -6.80 14.91
C GLU A 13 16.28 -6.15 13.87
N GLU A 14 16.74 -5.05 13.27
CA GLU A 14 16.18 -4.56 12.01
C GLU A 14 16.44 -5.63 10.94
N ILE A 15 15.44 -6.49 10.71
CA ILE A 15 15.44 -7.41 9.59
C ILE A 15 15.27 -6.57 8.31
N SER A 16 16.42 -6.24 7.70
CA SER A 16 16.53 -5.64 6.37
C SER A 16 16.27 -6.70 5.29
N ASP A 17 15.02 -7.16 5.17
CA ASP A 17 14.61 -8.03 4.06
C ASP A 17 14.21 -7.17 2.86
N LYS A 18 15.19 -7.00 1.96
CA LYS A 18 15.04 -6.34 0.66
C LYS A 18 14.12 -7.17 -0.23
N VAL A 19 13.10 -6.54 -0.81
CA VAL A 19 12.37 -7.12 -1.95
C VAL A 19 13.10 -6.68 -3.21
N ASP A 20 13.57 -7.65 -3.97
CA ASP A 20 14.13 -7.42 -5.28
C ASP A 20 13.00 -7.32 -6.29
N ILE A 21 12.90 -6.17 -6.94
CA ILE A 21 12.00 -5.98 -8.07
C ILE A 21 12.86 -5.98 -9.32
N SER A 22 12.54 -6.90 -10.23
CA SER A 22 12.99 -6.78 -11.61
C SER A 22 11.84 -6.22 -12.42
N ILE A 23 12.11 -5.10 -13.07
CA ILE A 23 11.19 -4.48 -14.02
C ILE A 23 11.65 -4.89 -15.42
N ASP A 24 10.83 -5.68 -16.12
CA ASP A 24 11.01 -6.01 -17.54
C ASP A 24 10.01 -5.22 -18.38
N VAL A 25 10.53 -4.35 -19.23
CA VAL A 25 9.75 -3.62 -20.23
C VAL A 25 10.00 -4.29 -21.57
N GLY A 26 8.93 -4.80 -22.20
CA GLY A 26 8.90 -5.82 -23.26
C GLY A 26 9.80 -5.68 -24.50
N HIS A 27 10.74 -4.74 -24.56
CA HIS A 27 11.69 -4.57 -25.66
C HIS A 27 13.12 -4.09 -25.30
N ASN A 28 13.71 -4.34 -24.10
CA ASN A 28 15.19 -4.46 -23.85
C ASN A 28 15.71 -4.02 -22.44
N TYR A 29 14.89 -3.87 -21.40
CA TYR A 29 15.41 -3.44 -20.09
C TYR A 29 14.97 -4.33 -18.95
N SER A 30 15.94 -5.02 -18.34
CA SER A 30 15.81 -5.62 -17.01
C SER A 30 16.61 -4.77 -16.01
N ASN A 31 15.94 -3.90 -15.25
CA ASN A 31 16.55 -3.23 -14.10
C ASN A 31 16.14 -3.98 -12.84
N ARG A 32 17.13 -4.54 -12.12
CA ARG A 32 16.94 -5.16 -10.80
C ARG A 32 17.30 -4.14 -9.73
N SER A 33 16.34 -3.81 -8.88
CA SER A 33 16.54 -2.85 -7.78
C SER A 33 15.96 -3.37 -6.47
N SER A 34 16.58 -2.93 -5.37
CA SER A 34 16.14 -3.18 -4.00
C SER A 34 15.70 -1.85 -3.36
N PHE A 35 14.51 -1.80 -2.75
CA PHE A 35 13.87 -0.55 -2.33
C PHE A 35 13.94 -0.33 -0.82
N ASP A 36 14.31 0.88 -0.42
CA ASP A 36 14.23 1.33 0.97
C ASP A 36 12.85 1.96 1.29
N VAL A 37 12.47 1.90 2.56
CA VAL A 37 11.17 2.39 3.06
C VAL A 37 11.07 3.92 2.91
N GLY A 38 9.98 4.41 2.31
CA GLY A 38 9.70 5.84 2.17
C GLY A 38 10.56 6.59 1.14
N VAL A 39 11.37 5.88 0.34
CA VAL A 39 12.16 6.45 -0.76
C VAL A 39 11.38 6.29 -2.06
N GLU A 40 11.18 7.40 -2.75
CA GLU A 40 10.68 7.40 -4.12
C GLU A 40 11.85 7.12 -5.06
N GLU A 41 11.77 6.01 -5.78
CA GLU A 41 12.71 5.69 -6.86
C GLU A 41 12.03 5.85 -8.20
N ASN A 42 12.72 6.53 -9.13
CA ASN A 42 12.22 6.86 -10.46
C ASN A 42 13.01 6.08 -11.52
N TYR A 43 12.31 5.27 -12.31
CA TYR A 43 12.88 4.46 -13.39
C TYR A 43 12.44 5.00 -14.73
N ARG A 44 13.38 5.48 -15.54
CA ARG A 44 13.11 5.92 -16.90
C ARG A 44 12.89 4.70 -17.80
N VAL A 45 11.74 4.64 -18.45
CA VAL A 45 11.36 3.68 -19.50
C VAL A 45 11.45 4.41 -20.84
N VAL A 46 12.50 4.09 -21.59
CA VAL A 46 12.82 4.74 -22.86
C VAL A 46 12.50 3.75 -23.97
N ASP A 47 11.30 3.85 -24.53
CA ASP A 47 10.92 3.47 -25.91
C ASP A 47 9.44 3.09 -25.97
N THR A 48 8.57 4.09 -26.19
CA THR A 48 7.13 3.90 -26.49
C THR A 48 6.84 3.99 -28.00
N SER A 49 7.87 4.13 -28.83
CA SER A 49 7.74 4.71 -30.18
C SER A 49 7.12 3.79 -31.24
N SER A 50 6.79 2.54 -30.90
CA SER A 50 6.32 1.53 -31.88
C SER A 50 5.04 0.78 -31.49
N SER A 51 4.46 1.03 -30.30
CA SER A 51 3.26 0.34 -29.81
C SER A 51 2.37 1.29 -29.02
N ASN A 52 1.04 1.15 -29.15
CA ASN A 52 0.07 1.87 -28.31
C ASN A 52 -0.03 1.25 -26.90
N GLU A 53 0.67 0.14 -26.66
CA GLU A 53 0.70 -0.53 -25.37
C GLU A 53 2.11 -0.96 -25.01
N VAL A 54 2.46 -0.83 -23.74
CA VAL A 54 3.70 -1.37 -23.18
C VAL A 54 3.36 -2.35 -22.07
N ASN A 55 3.96 -3.54 -22.12
CA ASN A 55 3.86 -4.48 -21.02
C ASN A 55 5.02 -4.30 -20.05
N LEU A 56 4.67 -4.23 -18.77
CA LEU A 56 5.58 -4.11 -17.64
C LEU A 56 5.42 -5.32 -16.74
N ASP A 57 6.47 -6.13 -16.65
CA ASP A 57 6.49 -7.25 -15.72
C ASP A 57 7.29 -6.86 -14.48
N VAL A 58 6.63 -6.94 -13.32
CA VAL A 58 7.19 -6.76 -11.98
C VAL A 58 7.36 -8.15 -11.39
N LEU A 59 8.60 -8.62 -11.33
CA LEU A 59 8.95 -9.89 -10.70
C LEU A 59 9.21 -9.67 -9.21
N LEU A 60 8.57 -10.49 -8.38
CA LEU A 60 8.64 -10.41 -6.92
C LEU A 60 9.28 -11.69 -6.38
N GLU A 61 10.61 -11.71 -6.30
CA GLU A 61 11.33 -12.87 -5.76
C GLU A 61 11.12 -12.97 -4.24
N GLY A 62 10.64 -14.11 -3.76
CA GLY A 62 10.56 -14.43 -2.32
C GLY A 62 9.29 -13.98 -1.62
N ILE A 63 8.33 -13.37 -2.34
CA ILE A 63 7.02 -13.00 -1.80
C ILE A 63 6.00 -14.11 -2.08
N ASN A 64 5.33 -14.62 -1.06
CA ASN A 64 4.29 -15.64 -1.21
C ASN A 64 2.89 -15.04 -1.02
N GLY A 65 1.91 -15.50 -1.82
CA GLY A 65 0.52 -15.02 -1.72
C GLY A 65 0.35 -13.53 -2.02
N ILE A 66 0.84 -13.13 -3.18
CA ILE A 66 0.79 -11.76 -3.70
C ILE A 66 -0.64 -11.39 -4.06
N SER A 67 -1.03 -10.18 -3.67
CA SER A 67 -2.23 -9.52 -4.17
C SER A 67 -1.86 -8.12 -4.67
N ALA A 68 -2.51 -7.68 -5.75
CA ALA A 68 -2.40 -6.33 -6.27
C ALA A 68 -3.78 -5.65 -6.24
N GLU A 69 -3.80 -4.35 -5.98
CA GLU A 69 -4.99 -3.51 -6.05
C GLU A 69 -4.65 -2.21 -6.76
N LEU A 70 -5.50 -1.80 -7.71
CA LEU A 70 -5.47 -0.47 -8.29
C LEU A 70 -6.34 0.46 -7.45
N ASP A 71 -5.75 1.55 -6.95
CA ASP A 71 -6.53 2.58 -6.29
C ASP A 71 -7.08 3.64 -7.27
N GLY A 72 -7.91 4.55 -6.77
CA GLY A 72 -8.55 5.59 -7.60
C GLY A 72 -7.60 6.66 -8.15
N GLU A 73 -6.31 6.60 -7.82
CA GLU A 73 -5.26 7.52 -8.28
C GLU A 73 -4.32 6.83 -9.28
N ASN A 74 -4.74 5.70 -9.87
CA ASN A 74 -3.92 4.85 -10.74
C ASN A 74 -2.64 4.34 -10.05
N VAL A 75 -2.68 4.17 -8.72
CA VAL A 75 -1.58 3.57 -7.96
C VAL A 75 -1.85 2.10 -7.72
N PHE A 76 -0.90 1.26 -8.11
CA PHE A 76 -0.95 -0.16 -7.82
C PHE A 76 -0.28 -0.44 -6.50
N SER A 77 -0.94 -1.22 -5.65
CA SER A 77 -0.39 -1.63 -4.36
C SER A 77 -0.29 -3.13 -4.25
N ILE A 78 0.90 -3.60 -3.88
CA ILE A 78 1.28 -5.00 -3.76
C ILE A 78 1.51 -5.32 -2.30
N TYR A 79 0.98 -6.46 -1.84
CA TYR A 79 1.16 -6.93 -0.47
C TYR A 79 1.31 -8.46 -0.39
N ASP A 80 2.21 -8.91 0.51
CA ASP A 80 2.27 -10.30 0.98
C ASP A 80 1.08 -10.54 1.92
N SER A 81 0.31 -11.61 1.71
CA SER A 81 -0.87 -11.92 2.52
C SER A 81 -0.68 -13.10 3.49
N VAL A 82 0.46 -13.79 3.45
CA VAL A 82 0.63 -15.13 4.04
C VAL A 82 1.49 -15.13 5.30
N ASN A 83 2.55 -14.32 5.39
CA ASN A 83 3.59 -14.49 6.42
C ASN A 83 3.54 -13.51 7.61
N GLY A 84 2.57 -12.60 7.67
CA GLY A 84 2.44 -11.67 8.81
C GLY A 84 3.53 -10.60 8.91
N TYR A 85 4.43 -10.55 7.92
CA TYR A 85 5.41 -9.50 7.66
C TYR A 85 5.16 -8.99 6.25
N ASN A 86 4.53 -7.83 6.12
CA ASN A 86 3.87 -7.47 4.87
C ASN A 86 4.27 -6.06 4.47
N SER A 87 5.37 -5.96 3.72
CA SER A 87 5.72 -4.72 3.04
C SER A 87 4.66 -4.38 2.01
N SER A 88 4.15 -3.15 2.03
CA SER A 88 3.39 -2.63 0.90
C SER A 88 4.34 -1.96 -0.08
N LEU A 89 4.22 -2.31 -1.34
CA LEU A 89 4.86 -1.60 -2.43
C LEU A 89 3.77 -0.93 -3.25
N SER A 90 3.93 0.37 -3.50
CA SER A 90 3.02 1.13 -4.34
C SER A 90 3.75 1.68 -5.55
N LEU A 91 3.13 1.59 -6.73
CA LEU A 91 3.70 2.03 -8.00
C LEU A 91 2.73 2.95 -8.74
N MET A 92 3.27 4.06 -9.24
CA MET A 92 2.59 4.98 -10.14
C MET A 92 3.45 5.13 -11.38
N LEU A 93 2.80 5.04 -12.53
CA LEU A 93 3.43 5.27 -13.80
C LEU A 93 3.11 6.68 -14.27
N THR A 94 4.15 7.48 -14.48
CA THR A 94 4.04 8.87 -14.93
C THR A 94 4.86 9.11 -16.18
N TYR A 95 4.55 10.14 -16.95
CA TYR A 95 5.39 10.60 -18.05
C TYR A 95 5.43 12.12 -18.06
N ILE A 96 6.48 12.69 -18.62
CA ILE A 96 6.54 14.13 -18.90
C ILE A 96 5.97 14.34 -20.30
N ASP A 97 4.93 15.16 -20.43
CA ASP A 97 4.38 15.50 -21.74
C ASP A 97 5.35 16.43 -22.47
N ASP A 98 5.88 15.98 -23.62
CA ASP A 98 6.87 16.76 -24.37
C ASP A 98 6.33 18.10 -24.91
N ASN A 99 5.02 18.22 -25.09
CA ASN A 99 4.39 19.46 -25.56
C ASN A 99 4.20 20.48 -24.45
N THR A 100 3.88 20.04 -23.22
CA THR A 100 3.53 20.95 -22.11
C THR A 100 4.61 21.01 -21.02
N GLY A 101 5.49 20.02 -20.94
CA GLY A 101 6.45 19.82 -19.86
C GLY A 101 5.80 19.36 -18.54
N GLU A 102 4.51 19.02 -18.56
CA GLU A 102 3.77 18.61 -17.36
C GLU A 102 3.96 17.12 -17.06
N VAL A 103 4.04 16.76 -15.78
CA VAL A 103 3.98 15.35 -15.35
C VAL A 103 2.53 14.87 -15.42
N LYS A 104 2.30 13.82 -16.20
CA LYS A 104 1.00 13.16 -16.37
C LYS A 104 1.07 11.72 -15.90
N GLN A 105 -0.07 11.14 -15.53
CA GLN A 105 -0.18 9.73 -15.21
C GLN A 105 -0.49 8.91 -16.46
N ALA A 106 0.21 7.79 -16.64
CA ALA A 106 -0.13 6.82 -17.67
C ALA A 106 -1.41 6.06 -17.29
N GLN A 107 -2.23 5.72 -18.28
CA GLN A 107 -3.37 4.83 -18.05
C GLN A 107 -2.88 3.39 -18.05
N VAL A 108 -3.41 2.60 -17.12
CA VAL A 108 -2.94 1.24 -16.90
C VAL A 108 -4.14 0.34 -16.78
N HIS A 109 -4.11 -0.79 -17.47
CA HIS A 109 -5.12 -1.82 -17.36
C HIS A 109 -4.98 -2.57 -16.04
N GLU A 110 -6.05 -3.28 -15.65
CA GLU A 110 -6.02 -4.16 -14.48
C GLU A 110 -4.87 -5.19 -14.60
N PRO A 111 -4.07 -5.38 -13.54
CA PRO A 111 -2.87 -6.18 -13.61
C PRO A 111 -3.22 -7.66 -13.61
N PHE A 112 -2.42 -8.43 -14.34
CA PHE A 112 -2.47 -9.87 -14.30
C PHE A 112 -1.41 -10.40 -13.33
N ILE A 113 -1.81 -11.30 -12.42
CA ILE A 113 -0.92 -11.89 -11.42
C ILE A 113 -0.75 -13.38 -11.72
N GLU A 114 0.48 -13.82 -11.93
CA GLU A 114 0.81 -15.22 -12.14
C GLU A 114 2.19 -15.53 -11.56
N ASN A 115 2.31 -16.58 -10.73
CA ASN A 115 3.59 -17.14 -10.29
C ASN A 115 4.65 -16.11 -9.87
N GLN A 116 4.37 -15.28 -8.86
CA GLN A 116 5.28 -14.23 -8.36
C GLN A 116 5.59 -13.11 -9.37
N LYS A 117 4.86 -13.05 -10.48
CA LYS A 117 4.93 -11.99 -11.46
C LYS A 117 3.63 -11.20 -11.48
N ILE A 118 3.76 -9.89 -11.57
CA ILE A 118 2.64 -8.99 -11.85
C ILE A 118 2.93 -8.33 -13.19
N SER A 119 2.03 -8.53 -14.14
CA SER A 119 2.09 -7.95 -15.48
C SER A 119 1.10 -6.80 -15.58
N TYR A 120 1.59 -5.63 -15.96
CA TYR A 120 0.79 -4.45 -16.27
C TYR A 120 0.81 -4.19 -17.76
N THR A 121 -0.34 -3.85 -18.32
CA THR A 121 -0.43 -3.28 -19.67
C THR A 121 -0.69 -1.79 -19.52
N ILE A 122 0.20 -0.98 -20.08
CA ILE A 122 0.19 0.47 -20.00
C ILE A 122 -0.26 0.98 -21.35
N ASP A 123 -1.33 1.77 -21.38
CA ASP A 123 -1.76 2.46 -22.60
C ASP A 123 -0.82 3.64 -22.85
N THR A 124 -0.09 3.55 -23.96
CA THR A 124 0.88 4.56 -24.39
C THR A 124 0.39 5.39 -25.58
N SER A 125 -0.89 5.28 -25.97
CA SER A 125 -1.43 6.05 -27.10
C SER A 125 -1.27 7.56 -26.93
N ASP A 126 -1.34 8.02 -25.68
CA ASP A 126 -1.26 9.44 -25.32
C ASP A 126 0.12 9.83 -24.75
N VAL A 127 1.07 8.89 -24.68
CA VAL A 127 2.41 9.12 -24.12
C VAL A 127 3.33 9.61 -25.24
N ASN A 128 3.65 10.90 -25.20
CA ASN A 128 4.51 11.57 -26.18
C ASN A 128 5.93 11.88 -25.67
N GLY A 129 6.30 11.43 -24.47
CA GLY A 129 7.60 11.65 -23.85
C GLY A 129 8.11 10.42 -23.13
N ASP A 130 9.10 10.60 -22.25
CA ASP A 130 9.67 9.50 -21.46
C ASP A 130 8.71 9.03 -20.38
N LEU A 131 8.40 7.73 -20.38
CA LEU A 131 7.68 7.09 -19.30
C LEU A 131 8.63 6.90 -18.11
N THR A 132 8.16 7.17 -16.91
CA THR A 132 8.87 7.00 -15.64
C THR A 132 8.01 6.18 -14.68
N ILE A 133 8.62 5.22 -14.01
CA ILE A 133 7.97 4.45 -12.96
C ILE A 133 8.45 5.00 -11.63
N ALA A 134 7.52 5.55 -10.85
CA ALA A 134 7.76 5.95 -9.47
C ALA A 134 7.23 4.87 -8.54
N THR A 135 7.99 4.52 -7.50
CA THR A 135 7.59 3.50 -6.52
C THR A 135 7.81 3.97 -5.09
N ALA A 136 6.99 3.50 -4.14
CA ALA A 136 7.20 3.72 -2.70
C ALA A 136 6.92 2.45 -1.87
N ARG A 137 7.78 2.19 -0.89
CA ARG A 137 7.65 1.05 0.03
C ARG A 137 7.35 1.51 1.46
N SER A 138 6.47 0.80 2.16
CA SER A 138 6.19 1.02 3.59
C SER A 138 6.28 -0.31 4.34
N VAL A 139 7.01 -0.27 5.47
CA VAL A 139 7.15 -1.38 6.40
C VAL A 139 7.20 -0.80 7.81
N ASN A 140 6.05 -0.72 8.47
CA ASN A 140 5.96 -0.09 9.78
C ASN A 140 5.21 -0.97 10.78
N SER A 141 5.51 -0.80 12.07
CA SER A 141 4.78 -1.47 13.13
C SER A 141 3.39 -0.87 13.33
N PHE A 142 2.48 -1.63 13.95
CA PHE A 142 1.17 -1.10 14.37
C PHE A 142 1.29 0.19 15.20
N SER A 143 2.30 0.29 16.06
CA SER A 143 2.55 1.44 16.91
C SER A 143 3.00 2.69 16.14
N TYR A 144 3.52 2.55 14.92
CA TYR A 144 3.79 3.69 14.04
C TYR A 144 2.48 4.36 13.60
N TYR A 145 1.45 3.56 13.35
CA TYR A 145 0.17 4.03 12.85
C TYR A 145 -0.82 4.41 13.95
N PHE A 146 -0.85 3.69 15.05
CA PHE A 146 -1.90 3.85 16.06
C PHE A 146 -1.33 4.12 17.44
N GLN A 147 -1.99 5.02 18.17
CA GLN A 147 -1.71 5.28 19.58
C GLN A 147 -2.31 4.18 20.46
N SER A 148 -3.48 3.67 20.08
CA SER A 148 -4.20 2.63 20.81
C SER A 148 -5.28 2.00 19.95
N SER A 149 -5.76 0.84 20.40
CA SER A 149 -6.83 0.10 19.75
C SER A 149 -7.48 -0.87 20.72
N LYS A 150 -8.78 -1.13 20.54
CA LYS A 150 -9.53 -2.09 21.36
C LYS A 150 -10.84 -2.48 20.71
N TRP A 151 -11.29 -3.69 20.99
CA TRP A 151 -12.69 -4.07 20.78
C TRP A 151 -13.58 -3.37 21.80
N ILE A 152 -14.66 -2.76 21.32
CA ILE A 152 -15.67 -2.10 22.15
C ILE A 152 -17.07 -2.60 21.78
N SER A 153 -18.01 -2.46 22.71
CA SER A 153 -19.44 -2.53 22.41
C SER A 153 -20.00 -1.11 22.47
N ARG A 154 -20.66 -0.68 21.39
CA ARG A 154 -21.35 0.61 21.30
C ARG A 154 -22.73 0.39 20.70
N SER A 155 -23.76 0.95 21.29
CA SER A 155 -25.14 0.84 20.76
C SER A 155 -25.57 -0.60 20.41
N GLY A 156 -25.11 -1.58 21.20
CA GLY A 156 -25.43 -3.01 21.00
C GLY A 156 -24.61 -3.72 19.91
N VAL A 157 -23.65 -3.04 19.26
CA VAL A 157 -22.77 -3.64 18.23
C VAL A 157 -21.31 -3.65 18.68
N ILE A 158 -20.60 -4.71 18.27
CA ILE A 158 -19.15 -4.80 18.44
C ILE A 158 -18.45 -3.96 17.37
N SER A 159 -17.43 -3.21 17.77
CA SER A 159 -16.56 -2.42 16.88
C SER A 159 -15.10 -2.57 17.29
N LEU A 160 -14.21 -2.64 16.30
CA LEU A 160 -12.78 -2.40 16.51
C LEU A 160 -12.54 -0.90 16.50
N SER A 161 -12.20 -0.34 17.65
CA SER A 161 -11.87 1.07 17.80
C SER A 161 -10.37 1.26 17.62
N LEU A 162 -9.97 2.11 16.67
CA LEU A 162 -8.58 2.44 16.34
C LEU A 162 -8.33 3.93 16.53
N SER A 163 -7.29 4.28 17.27
CA SER A 163 -6.87 5.67 17.51
C SER A 163 -5.61 5.96 16.68
N PRO A 164 -5.74 6.55 15.47
CA PRO A 164 -4.59 6.81 14.61
C PRO A 164 -3.71 7.94 15.14
N LYS A 165 -2.39 7.83 14.93
CA LYS A 165 -1.44 8.94 15.07
C LYS A 165 -1.64 9.90 13.90
N GLN A 166 -1.83 11.17 14.20
CA GLN A 166 -2.14 12.17 13.17
C GLN A 166 -0.98 12.43 12.19
N SER A 167 0.26 12.11 12.56
CA SER A 167 1.45 12.36 11.72
C SER A 167 1.37 11.65 10.37
N TRP A 168 1.09 10.34 10.35
CA TRP A 168 1.03 9.58 9.10
C TRP A 168 -0.27 9.86 8.33
N VAL A 169 -1.39 10.07 9.03
CA VAL A 169 -2.66 10.40 8.39
C VAL A 169 -2.53 11.72 7.63
N ARG A 170 -1.79 12.69 8.19
CA ARG A 170 -1.47 13.95 7.51
C ARG A 170 -0.71 13.72 6.21
N THR A 171 0.27 12.82 6.21
CA THR A 171 1.01 12.43 5.01
C THR A 171 0.09 11.83 3.96
N VAL A 172 -0.86 10.97 4.36
CA VAL A 172 -1.78 10.33 3.41
C VAL A 172 -2.80 11.31 2.83
N VAL A 173 -3.32 12.24 3.64
CA VAL A 173 -4.41 13.15 3.23
C VAL A 173 -3.89 14.41 2.53
N HIS A 174 -2.69 14.86 2.85
CA HIS A 174 -2.11 16.11 2.35
C HIS A 174 -0.76 15.93 1.66
N GLY A 175 -0.26 14.71 1.53
CA GLY A 175 0.97 14.44 0.80
C GLY A 175 0.72 14.54 -0.69
N ASP A 176 1.66 15.16 -1.39
CA ASP A 176 1.64 15.29 -2.85
C ASP A 176 2.19 14.03 -3.55
N ASN A 177 2.66 13.04 -2.78
CA ASN A 177 3.17 11.78 -3.31
C ASN A 177 2.11 10.66 -3.16
N PRO A 178 1.40 10.31 -4.25
CA PRO A 178 0.34 9.31 -4.23
C PRO A 178 0.86 7.88 -3.96
N ASN A 179 2.09 7.55 -4.38
CA ASN A 179 2.71 6.26 -4.06
C ASN A 179 2.97 6.11 -2.56
N ALA A 180 3.54 7.13 -1.93
CA ALA A 180 3.78 7.13 -0.49
C ALA A 180 2.46 7.02 0.28
N SER A 181 1.44 7.77 -0.15
CA SER A 181 0.10 7.70 0.42
C SER A 181 -0.52 6.30 0.29
N ALA A 182 -0.49 5.70 -0.89
CA ALA A 182 -0.99 4.34 -1.13
C ALA A 182 -0.24 3.29 -0.30
N SER A 183 1.08 3.40 -0.23
CA SER A 183 1.93 2.49 0.53
C SER A 183 1.57 2.55 2.02
N LEU A 184 1.52 3.76 2.61
CA LEU A 184 1.13 3.93 4.01
C LEU A 184 -0.31 3.46 4.32
N LYS A 185 -1.27 3.70 3.41
CA LYS A 185 -2.67 3.20 3.56
C LYS A 185 -2.70 1.67 3.67
N ASN A 186 -1.96 0.99 2.81
CA ASN A 186 -1.99 -0.47 2.74
C ASN A 186 -1.19 -1.13 3.87
N ASP A 187 0.02 -0.65 4.16
CA ASP A 187 0.81 -1.12 5.30
C ASP A 187 0.04 -0.93 6.61
N SER A 188 -0.59 0.24 6.82
CA SER A 188 -1.40 0.49 8.02
C SER A 188 -2.60 -0.45 8.17
N TRP A 189 -3.37 -0.72 7.11
CA TRP A 189 -4.44 -1.71 7.15
C TRP A 189 -3.90 -3.12 7.47
N GLN A 190 -2.75 -3.46 6.93
CA GLN A 190 -2.15 -4.75 7.16
C GLN A 190 -1.69 -4.95 8.61
N THR A 191 -1.19 -3.91 9.26
CA THR A 191 -0.92 -3.98 10.70
C THR A 191 -2.22 -4.25 11.49
N VAL A 192 -3.38 -3.72 11.07
CA VAL A 192 -4.68 -4.03 11.69
C VAL A 192 -5.05 -5.49 11.48
N LEU A 193 -4.92 -6.01 10.27
CA LEU A 193 -5.16 -7.42 9.97
C LEU A 193 -4.30 -8.34 10.83
N ASN A 194 -3.00 -8.10 10.91
CA ASN A 194 -2.06 -8.95 11.66
C ASN A 194 -2.38 -8.96 13.16
N ASN A 195 -2.84 -7.82 13.72
CA ASN A 195 -3.16 -7.72 15.15
C ASN A 195 -4.55 -8.26 15.50
N TYR A 196 -5.51 -8.28 14.56
CA TYR A 196 -6.92 -8.47 14.91
C TYR A 196 -7.67 -9.56 14.13
N SER A 197 -7.17 -10.00 12.97
CA SER A 197 -7.90 -10.95 12.10
C SER A 197 -8.16 -12.31 12.75
N GLY A 198 -7.30 -12.74 13.67
CA GLY A 198 -7.47 -13.97 14.45
C GLY A 198 -8.43 -13.85 15.64
N HIS A 199 -8.94 -12.66 15.97
CA HIS A 199 -9.84 -12.49 17.11
C HIS A 199 -11.25 -13.00 16.78
N SER A 200 -11.94 -13.60 17.75
CA SER A 200 -13.32 -14.11 17.59
C SER A 200 -14.38 -13.07 17.21
N ASN A 201 -14.06 -11.78 17.28
CA ASN A 201 -14.96 -10.68 16.91
C ASN A 201 -14.75 -10.27 15.44
N TRP A 202 -13.67 -10.73 14.81
CA TRP A 202 -13.32 -10.41 13.44
C TRP A 202 -14.20 -11.18 12.47
N ARG A 203 -14.76 -10.47 11.50
CA ARG A 203 -15.57 -11.02 10.40
C ARG A 203 -15.71 -9.93 9.33
N ASN A 204 -16.11 -10.34 8.13
CA ASN A 204 -16.34 -9.42 6.99
C ASN A 204 -15.12 -8.55 6.68
N THR A 205 -13.93 -9.18 6.57
CA THR A 205 -12.64 -8.52 6.30
C THR A 205 -12.70 -7.46 5.21
N SER A 206 -13.33 -7.78 4.07
CA SER A 206 -13.47 -6.84 2.95
C SER A 206 -14.28 -5.59 3.35
N SER A 207 -15.39 -5.75 4.08
CA SER A 207 -16.19 -4.62 4.53
C SER A 207 -15.46 -3.80 5.60
N MET A 208 -14.74 -4.47 6.52
CA MET A 208 -13.90 -3.78 7.49
C MET A 208 -12.77 -2.99 6.83
N ARG A 209 -12.13 -3.54 5.80
CA ARG A 209 -11.13 -2.82 4.99
C ARG A 209 -11.74 -1.59 4.33
N SER A 210 -12.92 -1.73 3.74
CA SER A 210 -13.60 -0.59 3.10
C SER A 210 -13.94 0.51 4.11
N GLN A 211 -14.47 0.15 5.29
CA GLN A 211 -14.69 1.10 6.40
C GLN A 211 -13.39 1.79 6.81
N TYR A 212 -12.30 1.03 6.92
CA TYR A 212 -10.98 1.54 7.25
C TYR A 212 -10.47 2.54 6.21
N MET A 213 -10.47 2.18 4.93
CA MET A 213 -10.00 3.05 3.86
C MET A 213 -10.83 4.33 3.76
N CYS A 214 -12.15 4.25 3.93
CA CYS A 214 -13.01 5.43 4.03
C CYS A 214 -12.62 6.30 5.24
N HIS A 215 -12.32 5.69 6.38
CA HIS A 215 -11.86 6.43 7.56
C HIS A 215 -10.52 7.13 7.33
N VAL A 216 -9.56 6.47 6.69
CA VAL A 216 -8.24 7.06 6.40
C VAL A 216 -8.37 8.23 5.42
N HIS A 217 -9.10 8.03 4.31
CA HIS A 217 -9.18 8.99 3.22
C HIS A 217 -10.14 10.16 3.51
N TRP A 218 -11.34 9.87 4.00
CA TRP A 218 -12.39 10.88 4.21
C TRP A 218 -12.47 11.38 5.65
N ALA A 219 -12.40 10.48 6.62
CA ALA A 219 -12.58 10.82 8.03
C ALA A 219 -11.26 11.16 8.76
N GLY A 220 -10.13 11.11 8.05
CA GLY A 220 -8.78 10.90 8.59
C GLY A 220 -8.42 11.82 9.75
N TYR A 221 -8.74 13.10 9.61
CA TYR A 221 -8.40 14.12 10.60
C TYR A 221 -9.54 14.40 11.60
N TRP A 222 -10.80 14.33 11.18
CA TRP A 222 -11.92 14.91 11.92
C TRP A 222 -12.66 13.94 12.84
N LYS A 223 -12.52 12.62 12.63
CA LYS A 223 -13.28 11.62 13.36
C LYS A 223 -12.35 10.54 13.88
N THR A 224 -11.86 10.71 15.10
CA THR A 224 -11.16 9.68 15.86
C THR A 224 -11.95 9.34 17.14
N PRO A 225 -11.97 8.08 17.59
CA PRO A 225 -11.37 6.91 16.97
C PRO A 225 -12.13 6.42 15.72
N TRP A 226 -11.45 5.73 14.81
CA TRP A 226 -12.04 4.99 13.71
C TRP A 226 -12.66 3.72 14.25
N ASN A 227 -13.92 3.46 13.94
CA ASN A 227 -14.63 2.32 14.52
C ASN A 227 -15.12 1.41 13.41
N LEU A 228 -14.41 0.30 13.24
CA LEU A 228 -14.72 -0.69 12.21
C LEU A 228 -15.71 -1.69 12.79
N GLU A 229 -16.87 -1.83 12.14
CA GLU A 229 -17.96 -2.68 12.59
C GLU A 229 -17.96 -4.00 11.81
N PRO A 230 -17.53 -5.12 12.41
CA PRO A 230 -17.39 -6.39 11.70
C PRO A 230 -18.73 -6.96 11.22
N HIS A 231 -19.85 -6.53 11.80
CA HIS A 231 -21.17 -7.02 11.39
C HIS A 231 -21.64 -6.45 10.05
N ARG A 232 -21.06 -5.33 9.59
CA ARG A 232 -21.45 -4.69 8.34
C ARG A 232 -20.94 -5.46 7.13
N THR A 233 -21.65 -5.30 6.01
CA THR A 233 -21.36 -5.94 4.74
C THR A 233 -21.46 -4.89 3.62
N GLY A 234 -20.58 -4.95 2.63
CA GLY A 234 -20.56 -3.99 1.51
C GLY A 234 -19.47 -2.92 1.64
N THR A 235 -19.58 -1.90 0.79
CA THR A 235 -18.56 -0.86 0.57
C THR A 235 -18.91 0.43 1.29
N ALA A 236 -18.00 0.89 2.16
CA ALA A 236 -18.10 2.14 2.89
C ALA A 236 -17.81 3.33 1.97
N ILE A 237 -18.60 4.40 2.09
CA ILE A 237 -18.43 5.64 1.33
C ILE A 237 -18.61 6.85 2.24
N ALA A 238 -18.06 7.99 1.86
CA ALA A 238 -18.18 9.22 2.64
C ALA A 238 -19.64 9.57 2.99
N SER A 239 -20.57 9.40 2.05
CA SER A 239 -21.99 9.74 2.23
C SER A 239 -22.71 8.84 3.25
N ASN A 240 -22.22 7.62 3.51
CA ASN A 240 -22.73 6.76 4.59
C ASN A 240 -21.90 6.88 5.88
N SER A 241 -21.07 7.93 6.00
CA SER A 241 -20.19 8.15 7.16
C SER A 241 -19.22 6.98 7.42
N CYS A 242 -18.79 6.32 6.35
CA CYS A 242 -17.92 5.14 6.35
C CYS A 242 -18.55 3.89 6.99
N ASN A 243 -19.88 3.79 6.98
CA ASN A 243 -20.64 2.69 7.55
C ASN A 243 -21.57 2.07 6.49
N PRO A 244 -21.14 1.00 5.79
CA PRO A 244 -21.96 0.30 4.81
C PRO A 244 -23.18 -0.40 5.41
#